data_AF-A0A4R1YZZ4-F1
#
_entry.id   AF-A0A4R1YZZ4-F1
#
_cell.length_a   1.000
_cell.length_b   1.000
_cell.length_c   1.000
_cell.angle_alpha   90.00
_cell.angle_beta   90.00
_cell.angle_gamma   90.00
#
_symmetry.space_group_name_H-M   'P 1'
#
loop_
_entity.id
_entity.type
_entity.pdbx_description
1 polymer ?
#
loop_
_entity_poly.entity_id
_entity_poly.type
_entity_poly.pdbx_seq_one_letter_code
_entity_poly.pdbx_strand_id
1 'polypeptide(L)' 'MKIYVVVSFSEDGMENVYVGDDHEKVQSLNPEDFENSDALFVEIWEDGEKTDEYRVGSYAEDDEPEN' A
#
# COMPACT_ATOMS: atom_id res chain seq x y z
N MET A 1 -5.14 13.04 -12.22
CA MET A 1 -6.02 12.19 -11.37
C MET A 1 -5.12 11.21 -10.63
N LYS A 2 -5.26 11.10 -9.30
CA LYS A 2 -4.41 10.26 -8.44
C LYS A 2 -5.05 8.89 -8.22
N ILE A 3 -4.28 7.83 -8.36
CA ILE A 3 -4.70 6.43 -8.20
C ILE A 3 -3.71 5.74 -7.27
N TYR A 4 -4.22 4.92 -6.37
CA TYR A 4 -3.46 4.05 -5.50
C TYR A 4 -3.65 2.61 -5.96
N VAL A 5 -2.54 1.93 -6.25
CA VAL A 5 -2.51 0.50 -6.58
C VAL A 5 -1.88 -0.21 -5.39
N VAL A 6 -2.65 -1.05 -4.71
CA VAL A 6 -2.14 -1.87 -3.61
C VAL A 6 -1.78 -3.23 -4.14
N VAL A 7 -0.53 -3.61 -3.94
CA VAL A 7 0.07 -4.85 -4.40
C VAL A 7 0.38 -5.69 -3.17
N SER A 8 -0.23 -6.87 -3.11
CA SER A 8 0.13 -7.94 -2.18
C SER A 8 1.37 -8.66 -2.66
N PHE A 9 2.30 -8.88 -1.74
CA PHE A 9 3.49 -9.67 -1.95
C PHE A 9 3.38 -10.96 -1.15
N SER A 10 3.48 -12.09 -1.83
CA SER A 10 3.40 -13.44 -1.26
C SER A 10 4.47 -14.35 -1.87
N GLU A 11 4.60 -15.57 -1.34
CA GLU A 11 5.44 -16.61 -1.94
C GLU A 11 5.05 -16.96 -3.39
N ASP A 12 3.78 -16.78 -3.75
CA ASP A 12 3.25 -17.03 -5.10
C ASP A 12 3.50 -15.87 -6.07
N GLY A 13 3.89 -14.69 -5.56
CA GLY A 13 4.30 -13.55 -6.36
C GLY A 13 3.69 -12.22 -5.91
N MET A 14 3.45 -11.34 -6.89
CA MET A 14 2.85 -10.02 -6.69
C MET A 14 1.44 -9.99 -7.28
N GLU A 15 0.45 -9.60 -6.49
CA GLU A 15 -0.95 -9.51 -6.92
C GLU A 15 -1.57 -8.16 -6.58
N ASN A 16 -2.28 -7.55 -7.53
CA ASN A 16 -3.00 -6.29 -7.29
C ASN A 16 -4.29 -6.58 -6.52
N VAL A 17 -4.33 -6.17 -5.26
CA VAL A 17 -5.48 -6.42 -4.37
C VAL A 17 -6.44 -5.24 -4.28
N TYR A 18 -5.99 -4.04 -4.61
CA TYR A 18 -6.85 -2.86 -4.70
C TYR A 18 -6.34 -1.85 -5.73
N VAL A 19 -7.25 -1.23 -6.48
CA VAL A 19 -6.98 -0.14 -7.40
C VAL A 19 -8.09 0.90 -7.26
N GLY A 20 -7.75 2.12 -6.89
CA GLY A 20 -8.72 3.20 -6.76
C GLY A 20 -8.13 4.50 -6.24
N ASP A 21 -8.95 5.52 -6.08
CA ASP A 21 -8.55 6.86 -5.60
C ASP A 21 -8.77 7.08 -4.09
N ASP A 22 -9.37 6.12 -3.39
CA ASP A 22 -9.63 6.20 -1.94
C ASP A 22 -8.38 5.89 -1.11
N HIS A 23 -7.75 6.95 -0.60
CA HIS A 23 -6.56 6.88 0.24
C HIS A 23 -6.84 6.35 1.65
N GLU A 24 -7.99 6.68 2.24
CA GLU A 24 -8.35 6.22 3.59
C GLU A 24 -8.53 4.71 3.60
N LYS A 25 -9.17 4.17 2.56
CA LYS A 25 -9.26 2.73 2.35
C LYS A 25 -7.88 2.09 2.28
N VAL A 26 -6.97 2.62 1.48
CA VAL A 26 -5.59 2.11 1.34
C VAL A 26 -4.86 2.07 2.68
N GLN A 27 -5.02 3.11 3.51
CA GLN A 27 -4.39 3.16 4.84
C GLN A 27 -4.99 2.16 5.84
N SER A 28 -6.24 1.74 5.64
CA SER A 28 -6.89 0.74 6.50
C SER A 28 -6.57 -0.71 6.15
N LEU A 29 -5.97 -0.96 4.98
CA LEU A 29 -5.60 -2.31 4.55
C LEU A 29 -4.37 -2.80 5.30
N ASN A 30 -4.33 -4.07 5.63
CA ASN A 30 -3.18 -4.74 6.23
C ASN A 30 -2.87 -6.04 5.46
N PRO A 31 -1.62 -6.52 5.46
CA PRO A 31 -1.28 -7.81 4.86
C PRO A 31 -2.16 -8.96 5.40
N GLU A 32 -2.52 -8.90 6.68
CA GLU A 32 -3.38 -9.90 7.35
C GLU A 32 -4.81 -9.98 6.77
N ASP A 33 -5.26 -8.97 6.03
CA ASP A 33 -6.57 -8.97 5.35
C ASP A 33 -6.57 -9.83 4.07
N PHE A 34 -5.40 -10.29 3.61
CA PHE A 34 -5.21 -11.01 2.36
C PHE A 34 -4.57 -12.38 2.59
N GLU A 35 -5.06 -13.41 1.90
CA GLU A 35 -4.57 -14.79 2.05
C GLU A 35 -3.11 -14.88 1.57
N ASN A 36 -2.23 -15.47 2.39
CA ASN A 36 -0.81 -15.66 2.12
C ASN A 36 -0.02 -14.37 1.80
N SER A 37 -0.50 -13.19 2.22
CA SER A 37 0.19 -11.92 1.99
C SER A 37 1.22 -11.62 3.08
N ASP A 38 2.50 -11.58 2.70
CA ASP A 38 3.61 -11.23 3.58
C ASP A 38 3.78 -9.71 3.73
N ALA A 39 3.45 -8.94 2.70
CA ALA A 39 3.58 -7.49 2.70
C ALA A 39 2.63 -6.84 1.68
N LEU A 40 2.23 -5.60 1.96
CA LEU A 40 1.52 -4.77 1.00
C LEU A 40 2.37 -3.55 0.61
N PHE A 41 2.39 -3.27 -0.68
CA PHE A 41 2.97 -2.06 -1.25
C PHE A 41 1.87 -1.23 -1.89
N VAL A 42 1.99 0.08 -1.79
CA VAL A 42 1.10 1.05 -2.42
C VAL A 42 1.89 1.80 -3.46
N GLU A 43 1.51 1.69 -4.71
CA GLU A 43 2.01 2.54 -5.78
C GLU A 43 1.06 3.71 -5.99
N ILE A 44 1.62 4.91 -6.04
CA ILE A 44 0.91 6.14 -6.33
C ILE A 44 1.12 6.49 -7.79
N TRP A 45 0.01 6.64 -8.52
CA TRP A 45 -0.01 6.97 -9.93
C TRP A 45 -0.75 8.28 -10.15
N GLU A 46 -0.15 9.21 -10.90
CA GLU A 46 -0.75 10.48 -11.27
C GLU A 46 -0.57 10.72 -12.77
N ASP A 47 -1.68 11.05 -13.44
CA ASP A 47 -1.71 11.38 -14.87
C ASP A 47 -1.09 10.32 -15.79
N GLY A 48 -1.15 9.05 -15.37
CA GLY A 48 -0.67 7.89 -16.13
C GLY A 48 0.77 7.49 -15.83
N GLU A 49 1.45 8.17 -14.92
CA GLU A 49 2.82 7.88 -14.50
C GLU A 49 2.87 7.54 -13.00
N LYS A 50 3.71 6.56 -12.63
CA LYS A 50 3.97 6.25 -11.22
C LYS A 50 4.79 7.40 -10.62
N THR A 51 4.26 8.05 -9.59
CA THR A 51 4.92 9.18 -8.93
C THR A 51 5.61 8.79 -7.64
N ASP A 52 5.10 7.80 -6.91
CA ASP A 52 5.63 7.39 -5.62
C ASP A 52 5.27 5.94 -5.26
N GLU A 53 5.90 5.38 -4.24
CA GLU A 53 5.52 4.10 -3.65
C GLU A 53 5.93 3.98 -2.19
N TYR A 54 5.13 3.25 -1.41
CA TYR A 54 5.44 2.97 0.00
C TYR A 54 4.92 1.61 0.43
N ARG A 55 5.52 1.06 1.48
CA ARG A 55 5.04 -0.17 2.12
C ARG A 55 3.98 0.19 3.16
N VAL A 56 2.84 -0.51 3.15
CA VAL A 56 1.79 -0.36 4.17
C VAL A 56 2.39 -0.67 5.55
N GLY A 57 2.11 0.18 6.54
CA GLY A 57 2.67 0.08 7.90
C GLY A 57 4.04 0.71 8.08
N SER A 58 4.76 1.10 7.01
CA SER A 58 6.10 1.72 7.12
C SER A 58 6.08 3.17 7.60
N TYR A 59 4.91 3.81 7.68
CA TYR A 59 4.75 5.17 8.23
C TYR A 59 4.56 5.20 9.75
N ALA A 60 4.45 4.03 10.40
CA ALA A 60 4.13 3.96 11.83
C ALA A 60 5.36 4.04 12.76
N GLU A 61 6.59 4.11 12.23
CA GLU A 61 7.82 4.11 13.04
C GLU A 61 8.48 5.49 13.23
N ASP A 62 7.96 6.57 12.62
CA ASP A 62 8.54 7.93 12.72
C ASP A 62 7.65 8.93 13.49
N ASP A 63 6.59 8.47 14.17
CA ASP A 63 5.69 9.29 15.01
C ASP A 63 5.79 8.86 16.49
N GLU A 64 6.98 8.46 16.97
CA GLU A 64 7.25 8.50 18.40
C GLU A 64 7.47 9.97 18.79
N PRO A 65 6.62 10.60 19.61
CA PRO A 65 6.97 11.90 20.17
C PRO A 65 8.22 11.71 21.03
N GLU A 66 9.35 12.30 20.61
CA GLU A 66 10.53 12.45 21.46
C GLU A 66 10.08 13.02 22.82
N ASN A 67 10.20 12.21 23.85
CA ASN A 67 9.77 12.51 25.22
C ASN A 67 10.79 13.44 25.91
#